data_AF-A0A3D1I8H2-F1
#
_entry.id   AF-A0A3D1I8H2-F1
#
_cell.length_a   1.000
_cell.length_b   1.000
_cell.length_c   1.000
_cell.angle_alpha   90.00
_cell.angle_beta   90.00
_cell.angle_gamma   90.00
#
_symmetry.space_group_name_H-M   'P 1'
#
loop_
_entity.id
_entity.type
_entity.pdbx_description
1 polymer ?
#
loop_
_entity_poly.entity_id
_entity_poly.type
_entity_poly.pdbx_seq_one_letter_code
_entity_poly.pdbx_strand_id
1 'polypeptide(L)'
;MQSIEITDKSVQDAAEAAAARLGVPVESLKITVLEEQKGLFGRTQVRILAEVVAADEPMEEPPAPEPAAQGPAAPEEATTEEAAQEQEPEEQPDEVPEAGADEQPAEQEIVATEADGEAFAGVLRELLAAG
;
A
#
# COMPACT_ATOMS: atom_id res chain seq x y z
N MET A 1 15.40 17.23 2.31
CA MET A 1 14.68 16.04 2.80
C MET A 1 13.89 15.50 1.62
N GLN A 2 14.05 14.22 1.28
CA GLN A 2 13.33 13.61 0.16
C GLN A 2 12.04 13.01 0.69
N SER A 3 10.91 13.35 0.08
CA SER A 3 9.61 12.78 0.37
C SER A 3 9.01 12.20 -0.90
N ILE A 4 8.38 11.04 -0.81
CA ILE A 4 7.65 10.41 -1.91
C ILE A 4 6.26 10.02 -1.46
N GLU A 5 5.32 10.11 -2.39
CA GLU A 5 3.96 9.65 -2.19
C GLU A 5 3.77 8.30 -2.87
N ILE A 6 3.24 7.35 -2.12
CA ILE A 6 2.94 6.00 -2.63
C ILE A 6 1.52 5.63 -2.24
N THR A 7 0.81 5.03 -3.19
CA THR A 7 -0.51 4.44 -2.98
C THR A 7 -0.39 2.93 -3.09
N ASP A 8 -0.87 2.21 -2.08
CA ASP A 8 -0.92 0.74 -2.09
C ASP A 8 -2.18 0.22 -1.39
N LYS A 9 -2.38 -1.10 -1.36
CA LYS A 9 -3.53 -1.77 -0.73
C LYS A 9 -3.54 -1.67 0.80
N SER A 10 -2.39 -1.39 1.42
CA SER A 10 -2.24 -1.22 2.86
C SER A 10 -1.13 -0.21 3.19
N VAL A 11 -1.15 0.32 4.42
CA VAL A 11 -0.08 1.21 4.93
C VAL A 11 1.29 0.51 4.88
N GLN A 12 1.31 -0.78 5.17
CA GLN A 12 2.54 -1.56 5.31
C GLN A 12 3.17 -1.87 3.96
N ASP A 13 2.35 -2.29 2.97
CA ASP A 13 2.81 -2.48 1.59
C ASP A 13 3.33 -1.15 1.00
N ALA A 14 2.62 -0.04 1.25
CA ALA A 14 3.03 1.27 0.77
C ALA A 14 4.36 1.73 1.40
N ALA A 15 4.59 1.42 2.68
CA ALA A 15 5.82 1.74 3.39
C ALA A 15 7.02 0.94 2.89
N GLU A 16 6.84 -0.35 2.61
CA GLU A 16 7.86 -1.21 1.99
C GLU A 16 8.20 -0.76 0.58
N ALA A 17 7.19 -0.40 -0.22
CA ALA A 17 7.38 0.18 -1.53
C ALA A 17 8.15 1.51 -1.47
N ALA A 18 7.90 2.32 -0.43
CA ALA A 18 8.59 3.60 -0.23
C ALA A 18 10.05 3.39 0.17
N ALA A 19 10.30 2.45 1.08
CA ALA A 19 11.63 2.01 1.48
C ALA A 19 12.44 1.49 0.29
N ALA A 20 11.84 0.65 -0.55
CA ALA A 20 12.47 0.12 -1.76
C ALA A 20 12.81 1.23 -2.77
N ARG A 21 11.96 2.23 -2.93
CA ARG A 21 12.16 3.38 -3.83
C ARG A 21 13.24 4.34 -3.35
N LEU A 22 13.34 4.54 -2.04
CA LEU A 22 14.29 5.44 -1.39
C LEU A 22 15.61 4.76 -1.02
N GLY A 23 15.66 3.42 -0.99
CA GLY A 23 16.84 2.65 -0.62
C GLY A 23 17.19 2.71 0.87
N VAL A 24 16.20 2.97 1.74
CA VAL A 24 16.34 3.14 3.19
C VAL A 24 15.43 2.13 3.89
N PRO A 25 15.79 1.58 5.07
CA PRO A 25 14.90 0.69 5.81
C PRO A 25 13.65 1.42 6.28
N VAL A 26 12.53 0.69 6.40
CA VAL A 26 11.20 1.22 6.76
C VAL A 26 11.23 2.00 8.08
N GLU A 27 12.09 1.59 9.03
CA GLU A 27 12.28 2.23 10.33
C GLU A 27 12.89 3.64 10.26
N SER A 28 13.54 3.99 9.13
CA SER A 28 14.14 5.31 8.89
C SER A 28 13.20 6.27 8.16
N LEU A 29 11.95 5.86 7.92
CA LEU A 29 10.96 6.64 7.20
C LEU A 29 9.88 7.16 8.16
N LYS A 30 9.58 8.46 8.05
CA LYS A 30 8.38 9.04 8.64
C LYS A 30 7.22 8.84 7.68
N ILE A 31 6.29 7.99 8.07
CA ILE A 31 5.13 7.62 7.27
C ILE A 31 3.95 8.48 7.74
N THR A 32 3.40 9.29 6.83
CA THR A 32 2.17 10.05 7.07
C THR A 32 1.09 9.52 6.13
N VAL A 33 0.01 8.98 6.67
CA VAL A 33 -1.14 8.55 5.84
C VAL A 33 -1.92 9.79 5.41
N LEU A 34 -1.97 10.05 4.11
CA LEU A 34 -2.67 11.19 3.53
C LEU A 34 -4.15 10.88 3.30
N GLU A 35 -4.41 9.71 2.70
CA GLU A 35 -5.76 9.37 2.24
C GLU A 35 -5.97 7.86 2.30
N GLU A 36 -7.07 7.43 2.92
CA GLU A 36 -7.54 6.05 2.88
C GLU A 36 -8.85 6.02 2.09
N GLN A 37 -8.78 5.52 0.86
CA GLN A 37 -9.95 5.31 0.01
C GLN A 37 -10.45 3.90 0.17
N LYS A 38 -11.62 3.76 0.80
CA LYS A 38 -12.37 2.51 0.81
C LYS A 38 -13.26 2.44 -0.41
N GLY A 39 -12.85 1.66 -1.40
CA GLY A 39 -13.58 1.44 -2.64
C GLY A 39 -14.86 0.63 -2.43
N LEU A 40 -15.82 0.83 -3.35
CA LEU A 40 -17.16 0.26 -3.32
C LEU A 40 -17.20 -1.29 -3.34
N PHE A 41 -16.12 -1.93 -3.77
CA PHE A 41 -15.98 -3.40 -3.85
C PHE A 41 -15.11 -3.99 -2.74
N GLY A 42 -14.96 -3.29 -1.61
CA GLY A 42 -14.10 -3.76 -0.52
C GLY A 42 -12.60 -3.66 -0.84
N ARG A 43 -12.23 -3.00 -1.94
CA ARG A 43 -10.84 -2.66 -2.27
C ARG A 43 -10.46 -1.41 -1.52
N THR A 44 -9.50 -1.50 -0.61
CA THR A 44 -8.93 -0.34 0.07
C THR A 44 -7.68 0.11 -0.66
N GLN A 45 -7.54 1.42 -0.85
CA GLN A 45 -6.30 2.06 -1.28
C GLN A 45 -5.88 3.04 -0.20
N VAL A 46 -4.59 3.01 0.13
CA VAL A 46 -3.98 3.87 1.13
C VAL A 46 -2.87 4.65 0.47
N ARG A 47 -2.96 5.96 0.48
CA ARG A 47 -1.92 6.88 0.03
C ARG A 47 -1.13 7.39 1.22
N ILE A 48 0.18 7.16 1.21
CA ILE A 48 1.10 7.60 2.24
C ILE A 48 2.13 8.57 1.65
N LEU A 49 2.58 9.50 2.46
CA LEU A 49 3.79 10.29 2.25
C LEU A 49 4.89 9.71 3.13
N ALA A 50 5.94 9.21 2.49
CA ALA A 50 7.13 8.71 3.17
C ALA A 50 8.23 9.75 3.06
N GLU A 51 8.70 10.25 4.20
CA GLU A 51 9.81 11.20 4.29
C GLU A 51 11.03 10.52 4.92
N VAL A 52 12.20 10.69 4.31
CA VAL A 52 13.47 10.17 4.85
C VAL A 52 13.88 11.02 6.04
N VAL A 53 13.75 10.46 7.25
CA VAL A 53 14.29 11.09 8.46
C VAL A 53 15.73 10.64 8.61
N ALA A 54 16.66 11.56 8.36
CA ALA A 54 18.05 11.35 8.77
C ALA A 54 18.05 11.18 10.29
N ALA A 55 18.64 10.09 10.77
CA ALA A 55 18.55 9.53 12.12
C ALA A 55 18.99 10.48 13.27
N ASP A 56 18.20 11.50 13.58
CA ASP A 56 18.42 12.38 14.74
C ASP A 56 17.14 12.68 15.54
N GLU A 57 16.00 12.05 15.23
CA GLU A 57 14.81 12.12 16.09
C GLU A 57 14.48 10.73 16.66
N PRO A 58 14.54 10.52 17.99
CA PRO A 58 14.16 9.26 18.60
C PRO A 58 12.65 9.08 18.46
N MET A 59 12.26 8.06 17.71
CA MET A 59 10.87 7.60 17.64
C MET A 59 10.49 7.06 19.03
N GLU A 60 9.59 7.74 19.72
CA GLU A 60 9.00 7.23 20.97
C GLU A 60 8.30 5.89 20.68
N GLU A 61 8.82 4.81 21.26
CA GLU A 61 8.16 3.51 21.32
C GLU A 61 6.77 3.66 21.96
N PRO A 62 5.69 3.19 21.32
CA PRO A 62 4.43 3.04 22.04
C PRO A 62 4.61 2.04 23.19
N PRO A 63 4.02 2.29 24.37
CA PRO A 63 4.21 1.42 25.53
C PRO A 63 3.72 0.00 25.22
N ALA A 64 4.59 -0.98 25.48
CA ALA A 64 4.26 -2.40 25.39
C ALA A 64 3.02 -2.73 26.25
N PRO A 65 2.07 -3.54 25.76
CA PRO A 65 0.95 -3.99 26.58
C PRO A 65 1.48 -4.85 27.74
N GLU A 66 0.99 -4.54 28.95
CA GLU A 66 1.35 -5.24 30.19
C GLU A 66 1.14 -6.76 30.07
N PRO A 67 2.04 -7.59 30.62
CA PRO A 67 1.84 -9.04 30.62
C PRO A 67 0.64 -9.40 31.50
N ALA A 68 -0.42 -9.90 30.87
CA ALA A 68 -1.54 -10.51 31.57
C ALA A 68 -1.02 -11.66 32.44
N ALA A 69 -1.39 -11.61 33.71
CA ALA A 69 -0.94 -12.50 34.77
C ALA A 69 -1.14 -13.98 34.43
N GLN A 70 -0.11 -14.77 34.73
CA GLN A 70 -0.07 -16.22 34.68
C GLN A 70 -1.17 -16.82 35.56
N GLY A 71 -2.11 -17.54 34.93
CA GLY A 71 -2.98 -18.50 35.62
C GLY A 71 -2.23 -19.82 35.84
N PRO A 72 -2.48 -20.55 36.95
CA PRO A 72 -1.71 -21.72 37.32
C PRO A 72 -1.94 -22.91 36.37
N ALA A 73 -0.83 -23.60 36.08
CA ALA A 73 -0.76 -24.84 35.33
C ALA A 73 -1.66 -25.94 35.90
N ALA A 74 -2.28 -26.71 34.99
CA ALA A 74 -2.79 -28.05 35.26
C ALA A 74 -2.19 -29.04 34.23
N PRO A 75 -1.93 -30.29 34.61
CA PRO A 75 -0.82 -31.07 34.07
C PRO A 75 -1.21 -32.02 32.92
N GLU A 76 -0.15 -32.52 32.30
CA GLU A 76 -0.02 -33.54 31.26
C GLU A 76 -1.06 -34.68 31.30
N GLU A 77 -1.65 -34.97 30.13
CA GLU A 77 -1.91 -36.35 29.73
C GLU A 77 -1.35 -36.59 28.32
N ALA A 78 -0.43 -37.55 28.24
CA ALA A 78 -0.09 -38.29 27.04
C ALA A 78 -1.37 -38.90 26.44
N THR A 79 -1.48 -39.30 25.17
CA THR A 79 -0.75 -40.43 24.59
C THR A 79 -1.28 -40.65 23.16
N THR A 80 -0.39 -41.17 22.31
CA THR A 80 -0.58 -42.11 21.17
C THR A 80 -1.34 -41.76 19.88
N GLU A 81 -0.63 -42.14 18.81
CA GLU A 81 -1.07 -42.89 17.62
C GLU A 81 -1.68 -42.16 16.41
N GLU A 82 -0.88 -42.19 15.34
CA GLU A 82 -1.23 -42.66 13.99
C GLU A 82 -2.68 -42.53 13.53
N ALA A 83 -2.89 -41.78 12.45
CA ALA A 83 -3.49 -42.38 11.25
C ALA A 83 -3.24 -41.48 10.03
N ALA A 84 -2.63 -42.09 9.02
CA ALA A 84 -2.64 -41.63 7.64
C ALA A 84 -4.08 -41.50 7.12
N GLN A 85 -4.32 -40.48 6.31
CA GLN A 85 -5.35 -40.33 5.28
C GLN A 85 -4.92 -39.08 4.51
N GLU A 86 -4.09 -39.19 3.46
CA GLU A 86 -4.46 -39.70 2.13
C GLU A 86 -5.85 -39.18 1.71
N GLN A 87 -5.84 -38.04 1.03
CA GLN A 87 -6.78 -37.67 -0.04
C GLN A 87 -6.28 -36.39 -0.70
N GLU A 88 -5.40 -36.57 -1.69
CA GLU A 88 -5.42 -35.74 -2.89
C GLU A 88 -6.79 -35.89 -3.56
N PRO A 89 -7.34 -34.79 -4.08
CA PRO A 89 -7.99 -34.84 -5.37
C PRO A 89 -7.21 -33.95 -6.35
N GLU A 90 -6.52 -34.62 -7.28
CA GLU A 90 -6.36 -34.12 -8.64
C GLU A 90 -7.75 -33.93 -9.29
N GLU A 91 -7.78 -33.18 -10.40
CA GLU A 91 -8.94 -32.84 -11.28
C GLU A 91 -9.57 -31.46 -10.98
N GLN A 92 -9.54 -30.44 -11.85
CA GLN A 92 -9.35 -30.31 -13.30
C GLN A 92 -8.89 -28.88 -13.64
N PRO A 93 -8.09 -28.64 -14.70
CA PRO A 93 -7.98 -27.32 -15.29
C PRO A 93 -9.22 -27.05 -16.16
N ASP A 94 -10.13 -26.21 -15.66
CA ASP A 94 -11.13 -25.55 -16.50
C ASP A 94 -10.39 -24.57 -17.43
N GLU A 95 -10.03 -25.02 -18.63
CA GLU A 95 -9.70 -24.15 -19.75
C GLU A 95 -10.96 -23.36 -20.13
N VAL A 96 -11.11 -22.19 -19.52
CA VAL A 96 -12.03 -21.15 -19.98
C VAL A 96 -11.50 -20.59 -21.30
N PRO A 97 -12.34 -20.50 -22.35
CA PRO A 97 -11.91 -20.21 -23.71
C PRO A 97 -11.30 -18.81 -23.83
N GLU A 98 -10.26 -18.71 -24.67
CA GLU A 98 -9.77 -17.45 -25.24
C GLU A 98 -10.94 -16.66 -25.84
N ALA A 99 -11.45 -15.69 -25.08
CA ALA A 99 -12.17 -14.54 -25.60
C ALA A 99 -11.21 -13.34 -25.59
N GLY A 100 -10.13 -13.46 -26.36
CA GLY A 100 -9.32 -12.32 -26.79
C GLY A 100 -10.10 -11.50 -27.82
N ALA A 101 -11.12 -10.77 -27.35
CA ALA A 101 -11.61 -9.58 -28.04
C ALA A 101 -10.90 -8.40 -27.39
N ASP A 102 -9.87 -7.94 -28.10
CA ASP A 102 -9.10 -6.73 -27.90
C ASP A 102 -10.05 -5.52 -27.75
N GLU A 103 -10.55 -5.28 -26.53
CA GLU A 103 -11.18 -4.00 -26.16
C GLU A 103 -10.12 -3.20 -25.41
N GLN A 104 -9.12 -2.73 -26.17
CA GLN A 104 -8.28 -1.62 -25.75
C GLN A 104 -9.23 -0.48 -25.34
N PRO A 105 -9.16 0.03 -24.09
CA PRO A 105 -9.83 1.28 -23.80
C PRO A 105 -9.22 2.30 -24.75
N ALA A 106 -10.03 2.82 -25.68
CA ALA A 106 -9.60 3.81 -26.64
C ALA A 106 -8.72 4.83 -25.92
N GLU A 107 -7.44 4.88 -26.29
CA GLU A 107 -6.49 5.87 -25.83
C GLU A 107 -7.06 7.22 -26.29
N GLN A 108 -7.87 7.84 -25.43
CA GLN A 108 -8.32 9.20 -25.62
C GLN A 108 -7.05 10.03 -25.50
N GLU A 109 -6.44 10.31 -26.65
CA GLU A 109 -5.28 11.19 -26.76
C GLU A 109 -5.67 12.52 -26.12
N ILE A 110 -5.20 12.74 -24.88
CA ILE A 110 -5.48 13.97 -24.16
C ILE A 110 -4.62 15.06 -24.79
N VAL A 111 -5.21 15.75 -25.76
CA VAL A 111 -4.60 16.89 -26.43
C VAL A 111 -5.04 18.15 -25.71
N ALA A 112 -4.07 19.01 -25.37
CA ALA A 112 -4.35 20.33 -24.81
C ALA A 112 -5.26 21.13 -25.75
N THR A 113 -6.35 21.64 -25.20
CA THR A 113 -7.33 22.44 -25.94
C THR A 113 -7.00 23.93 -25.84
N GLU A 114 -7.65 24.75 -26.65
CA GLU A 114 -7.49 26.21 -26.61
C GLU A 114 -7.85 26.78 -25.23
N ALA A 115 -8.86 26.20 -24.55
CA ALA A 115 -9.26 26.59 -23.21
C ALA A 115 -8.14 26.38 -22.18
N ASP A 116 -7.34 25.32 -22.32
CA ASP A 116 -6.20 25.04 -21.44
C ASP A 116 -5.09 26.09 -21.65
N GLY A 117 -4.90 26.53 -22.89
CA GLY A 117 -3.98 27.60 -23.25
C GLY A 117 -4.37 28.94 -22.63
N GLU A 118 -5.66 29.30 -22.66
CA GLU A 118 -6.16 30.51 -22.02
C GLU A 118 -6.01 30.47 -20.50
N ALA A 119 -6.33 29.34 -19.88
CA ALA A 119 -6.16 29.14 -18.44
C ALA A 119 -4.69 29.30 -18.02
N PHE A 120 -3.77 28.67 -18.76
CA PHE A 120 -2.34 28.78 -18.48
C PHE A 120 -1.80 30.20 -18.69
N ALA A 121 -2.25 30.90 -19.74
CA ALA A 121 -1.88 32.30 -19.98
C ALA A 121 -2.35 33.24 -18.85
N GLY A 122 -3.51 32.95 -18.23
CA GLY A 122 -3.99 33.66 -17.05
C GLY A 122 -3.02 33.53 -15.88
N VAL A 123 -2.62 32.30 -15.55
CA VAL A 123 -1.67 32.01 -14.46
C VAL A 123 -0.33 32.71 -14.70
N LEU A 124 0.19 32.66 -15.93
CA LEU A 124 1.45 33.33 -16.27
C LEU A 124 1.39 34.85 -16.08
N ARG A 125 0.28 35.49 -16.45
CA ARG A 125 0.10 36.94 -16.26
C ARG A 125 0.03 37.32 -14.80
N GLU A 126 -0.62 36.51 -13.97
CA GLU A 126 -0.69 36.72 -12.53
C GLU A 126 0.70 36.64 -11.88
N LEU A 127 1.48 35.63 -12.24
CA LEU A 127 2.85 35.45 -11.75
C LEU A 127 3.78 36.61 -12.17
N LEU A 128 3.63 37.11 -13.40
CA LEU A 128 4.37 38.26 -13.90
C LEU A 128 3.94 39.59 -13.26
N ALA A 129 2.69 39.71 -12.82
CA ALA A 129 2.21 40.90 -12.13
C ALA A 129 2.57 40.91 -10.63
N ALA A 130 2.83 39.73 -10.05
CA ALA A 130 3.14 39.55 -8.64
C ALA A 130 4.64 39.64 -8.30
N GLY A 131 5.53 39.64 -9.29
CA GLY A 131 6.99 39.77 -9.15
C GLY A 131 7.49 41.16 -9.53
#